data_AF-A0A2G1BQB2-F1
#
_entry.id   AF-A0A2G1BQB2-F1
#
_cell.length_a   1.000
_cell.length_b   1.000
_cell.length_c   1.000
_cell.angle_alpha   90.00
_cell.angle_beta   90.00
_cell.angle_gamma   90.00
#
_symmetry.space_group_name_H-M   'P 1'
#
loop_
_entity.id
_entity.type
_entity.pdbx_description
1 polymer ?
#
loop_
_entity_poly.entity_id
_entity_poly.type
_entity_poly.pdbx_seq_one_letter_code
_entity_poly.pdbx_strand_id
1 'polypeptide(L)'
;MNSIDWNNIAKEAASQTDAEFNKQLASLTNLKLSEVDAFIKESKITNANAIKTLKLIDDATISNNEKAKAISNIENGFGFVISLVSKIV
;
A
#
# COMPACT_ATOMS: atom_id res chain seq x y z
N MET A 1 -11.22 26.65 26.66
CA MET A 1 -11.39 25.41 25.88
C MET A 1 -10.12 25.19 25.08
N ASN A 2 -9.36 24.12 25.34
CA ASN A 2 -8.23 23.77 24.48
C ASN A 2 -8.80 23.38 23.12
N SER A 3 -8.38 24.11 22.08
CA SER A 3 -8.69 23.77 20.70
C SER A 3 -8.10 22.39 20.39
N ILE A 4 -8.95 21.43 20.02
CA ILE A 4 -8.48 20.14 19.53
C ILE A 4 -7.71 20.40 18.23
N ASP A 5 -6.44 19.97 18.18
CA ASP A 5 -5.62 20.05 16.98
C ASP A 5 -5.90 18.85 16.07
N TRP A 6 -6.93 19.00 15.24
CA TRP A 6 -7.35 17.99 14.27
C TRP A 6 -6.26 17.65 13.25
N ASN A 7 -5.35 18.57 12.95
CA ASN A 7 -4.26 18.32 12.02
C ASN A 7 -3.22 17.38 12.63
N ASN A 8 -2.91 17.55 13.92
CA ASN A 8 -2.01 16.64 14.61
C ASN A 8 -2.60 15.23 14.73
N ILE A 9 -3.88 15.13 15.10
CA ILE A 9 -4.58 13.83 15.17
C ILE A 9 -4.59 13.12 13.82
N ALA A 10 -4.86 13.85 12.73
CA ALA A 10 -4.84 13.27 11.38
C ALA A 10 -3.45 12.75 10.97
N LYS A 11 -2.38 13.47 11.34
CA LYS A 11 -1.00 13.02 11.10
C LYS A 11 -0.66 11.76 11.89
N GLU A 12 -1.03 11.70 13.16
CA GLU A 12 -0.81 10.52 14.00
C GLU A 12 -1.55 9.30 13.46
N ALA A 13 -2.81 9.47 13.05
CA ALA A 13 -3.60 8.40 12.45
C ALA A 13 -3.00 7.88 11.13
N ALA A 14 -2.51 8.79 10.27
CA ALA A 14 -1.82 8.42 9.04
C ALA A 14 -0.54 7.61 9.35
N SER A 15 0.29 8.07 10.28
CA SER A 15 1.52 7.37 10.68
C SER A 15 1.24 5.99 11.28
N GLN A 16 0.18 5.84 12.08
CA GLN A 16 -0.21 4.54 12.63
C GLN A 16 -0.71 3.59 11.54
N THR A 17 -1.48 4.11 10.59
CA THR A 17 -1.97 3.34 9.44
C THR A 17 -0.82 2.83 8.58
N ASP A 18 0.18 3.68 8.32
CA ASP A 18 1.36 3.31 7.54
C ASP A 18 2.19 2.22 8.24
N ALA A 19 2.38 2.32 9.56
CA ALA A 19 3.11 1.32 10.33
C ALA A 19 2.39 -0.04 10.34
N GLU A 20 1.07 -0.05 10.51
CA GLU A 20 0.28 -1.27 10.49
C GLU A 20 0.24 -1.90 9.09
N PHE A 21 0.14 -1.08 8.03
CA PHE A 21 0.22 -1.55 6.65
C PHE A 21 1.54 -2.30 6.38
N ASN A 22 2.68 -1.71 6.77
CA ASN A 22 3.98 -2.34 6.56
C ASN A 22 4.12 -3.66 7.33
N LYS A 23 3.55 -3.73 8.53
CA LYS A 23 3.53 -4.95 9.34
C LYS A 23 2.71 -6.06 8.69
N GLN A 24 1.55 -5.73 8.15
CA GLN A 24 0.73 -6.70 7.42
C GLN A 24 1.42 -7.18 6.16
N LEU A 25 2.05 -6.29 5.39
CA LEU A 25 2.78 -6.67 4.18
C LEU A 25 3.96 -7.61 4.52
N ALA A 26 4.69 -7.35 5.60
CA ALA A 26 5.75 -8.24 6.08
C ALA A 26 5.20 -9.62 6.50
N SER A 27 4.00 -9.67 7.08
CA SER A 27 3.39 -10.95 7.49
C SER A 27 2.90 -11.82 6.33
N LEU A 28 2.60 -11.20 5.18
CA LEU A 28 2.04 -11.85 3.99
C LEU A 28 3.09 -12.12 2.91
N THR A 29 4.33 -11.67 3.09
CA THR A 29 5.43 -11.82 2.13
C THR A 29 6.64 -12.45 2.81
N ASN A 30 7.66 -12.79 2.05
CA ASN A 30 8.95 -13.24 2.59
C ASN A 30 9.82 -12.06 3.10
N LEU A 31 9.27 -10.85 3.20
CA LEU A 31 9.99 -9.64 3.59
C LEU A 31 9.94 -9.42 5.10
N LYS A 32 11.07 -9.04 5.69
CA LYS A 32 11.13 -8.43 7.01
C LYS A 32 10.54 -7.02 6.97
N LEU A 33 10.10 -6.50 8.12
CA LEU A 33 9.54 -5.15 8.23
C LEU A 33 10.47 -4.06 7.63
N SER A 34 11.78 -4.16 7.90
CA SER A 34 12.79 -3.25 7.34
C SER A 34 12.96 -3.37 5.82
N GLU A 35 12.68 -4.55 5.27
CA GLU A 35 12.75 -4.84 3.84
C GLU A 35 11.46 -4.36 3.13
N VAL A 36 10.32 -4.35 3.82
CA VAL A 36 9.07 -3.75 3.34
C VAL A 36 9.22 -2.24 3.13
N ASP A 37 9.82 -1.52 4.08
CA ASP A 37 10.07 -0.08 3.93
C ASP A 37 10.97 0.23 2.72
N ALA A 38 12.02 -0.57 2.54
CA ALA A 38 12.90 -0.45 1.37
C ALA A 38 12.14 -0.77 0.08
N PHE A 39 11.36 -1.84 0.08
CA PHE A 39 10.55 -2.28 -1.05
C PHE A 39 9.53 -1.24 -1.51
N ILE A 40 8.78 -0.64 -0.58
CA ILE A 40 7.83 0.43 -0.91
C ILE A 40 8.56 1.64 -1.50
N LYS A 41 9.69 2.06 -0.90
CA LYS A 41 10.51 3.15 -1.43
C LYS A 41 11.08 2.85 -2.82
N GLU A 42 11.56 1.63 -3.06
CA GLU A 42 12.10 1.18 -4.34
C GLU A 42 11.03 1.15 -5.43
N SER A 43 9.80 0.77 -5.08
CA SER A 43 8.66 0.79 -6.00
C SER A 43 8.19 2.21 -6.34
N LYS A 44 8.70 3.24 -5.64
CA LYS A 44 8.34 4.66 -5.77
C LYS A 44 6.83 4.92 -5.62
N ILE A 45 6.09 3.98 -5.05
CA ILE A 45 4.66 4.11 -4.81
C ILE A 45 4.44 4.78 -3.45
N THR A 46 3.35 5.53 -3.32
CA THR A 46 2.89 5.99 -2.00
C THR A 46 2.08 4.87 -1.32
N ASN A 47 2.06 4.83 0.01
CA ASN A 47 1.23 3.87 0.75
C ASN A 47 -0.26 3.96 0.36
N ALA A 48 -0.76 5.17 0.13
CA ALA A 48 -2.12 5.38 -0.33
C ALA A 48 -2.39 4.71 -1.70
N ASN A 49 -1.44 4.80 -2.63
CA ASN A 49 -1.56 4.14 -3.94
C ASN A 49 -1.36 2.63 -3.84
N ALA A 50 -0.43 2.14 -3.00
CA ALA A 50 -0.26 0.72 -2.74
C ALA A 50 -1.55 0.08 -2.20
N ILE A 51 -2.20 0.72 -1.21
CA ILE A 51 -3.49 0.27 -0.66
C ILE A 51 -4.58 0.26 -1.74
N LYS A 52 -4.67 1.30 -2.58
CA LYS A 52 -5.64 1.32 -3.69
C LYS A 52 -5.39 0.18 -4.68
N THR A 53 -4.14 -0.08 -5.03
CA THR A 53 -3.76 -1.19 -5.91
C THR A 53 -4.13 -2.54 -5.30
N LEU A 54 -3.83 -2.77 -4.02
CA LEU A 54 -4.19 -4.02 -3.33
C LEU A 54 -5.70 -4.22 -3.25
N LYS A 55 -6.47 -3.16 -2.95
CA LYS A 55 -7.94 -3.21 -2.94
C LYS A 55 -8.51 -3.64 -4.30
N LEU A 56 -7.96 -3.12 -5.40
CA LEU A 56 -8.38 -3.53 -6.74
C LEU A 56 -8.04 -4.99 -7.05
N ILE A 57 -6.91 -5.50 -6.53
CA ILE A 57 -6.53 -6.91 -6.69
C ILE A 57 -7.51 -7.82 -5.94
N ASP A 58 -7.83 -7.46 -4.69
CA ASP A 58 -8.71 -8.22 -3.79
C ASP A 58 -10.19 -8.17 -4.21
N ASP A 59 -10.63 -7.13 -4.92
CA ASP A 59 -12.03 -6.95 -5.33
C ASP A 59 -12.47 -8.06 -6.30
N ALA A 60 -13.20 -9.05 -5.78
CA ALA A 60 -13.70 -10.18 -6.56
C ALA A 60 -14.83 -9.82 -7.54
N THR A 61 -15.39 -8.61 -7.48
CA THR A 61 -16.51 -8.18 -8.33
C THR A 61 -16.08 -7.60 -9.67
N ILE A 62 -14.80 -7.24 -9.81
CA ILE A 62 -14.22 -6.60 -10.99
C ILE A 62 -13.44 -7.65 -11.82
N SER A 63 -13.56 -7.62 -13.15
CA SER A 63 -12.80 -8.54 -14.01
C SER A 63 -11.30 -8.21 -14.02
N ASN A 64 -10.43 -9.19 -14.25
CA ASN A 64 -8.97 -8.98 -14.29
C ASN A 64 -8.54 -7.91 -15.33
N ASN A 65 -9.26 -7.82 -16.45
CA ASN A 65 -9.00 -6.81 -17.48
C ASN A 65 -9.33 -5.39 -16.98
N GLU A 66 -10.42 -5.23 -16.23
CA GLU A 66 -10.80 -3.97 -15.63
C GLU A 66 -9.88 -3.60 -14.46
N LYS A 67 -9.44 -4.58 -13.66
CA LYS A 67 -8.41 -4.38 -12.64
C LYS A 67 -7.13 -3.85 -13.26
N ALA A 68 -6.64 -4.46 -14.33
CA ALA A 68 -5.43 -4.01 -15.02
C ALA A 68 -5.58 -2.56 -15.54
N LYS A 69 -6.73 -2.20 -16.14
CA LYS A 69 -7.01 -0.82 -16.58
C LYS A 69 -7.07 0.16 -15.41
N ALA A 70 -7.66 -0.23 -14.28
CA ALA A 70 -7.72 0.63 -13.11
C ALA A 70 -6.32 0.84 -12.50
N ILE A 71 -5.53 -0.22 -12.38
CA ILE A 71 -4.16 -0.19 -11.86
C ILE A 71 -3.23 0.64 -12.79
N SER A 72 -3.46 0.61 -14.11
CA SER A 72 -2.67 1.44 -15.05
C SER A 72 -2.80 2.93 -14.81
N ASN A 73 -3.89 3.36 -14.17
CA ASN A 73 -4.16 4.76 -13.84
C ASN A 73 -3.63 5.14 -12.44
N ILE A 74 -3.10 4.18 -11.68
CA ILE A 74 -2.46 4.42 -10.40
C ILE A 74 -0.97 4.63 -10.65
N GLU A 75 -0.45 5.78 -10.21
CA GLU A 75 0.98 6.09 -10.31
C GLU A 75 1.81 4.99 -9.62
N ASN A 76 2.74 4.39 -10.38
CA ASN A 76 3.59 3.26 -10.00
C ASN A 76 2.83 1.97 -9.61
N GLY A 77 1.53 1.88 -9.89
CA GLY A 77 0.67 0.74 -9.53
C GLY A 77 1.14 -0.59 -10.14
N PHE A 78 1.41 -0.63 -11.45
CA PHE A 78 1.91 -1.87 -12.08
C PHE A 78 3.30 -2.27 -11.59
N GLY A 79 4.21 -1.31 -11.43
CA GLY A 79 5.55 -1.56 -10.92
C GLY A 79 5.48 -2.21 -9.53
N PHE A 80 4.61 -1.69 -8.67
CA PHE A 80 4.32 -2.27 -7.36
C PHE A 80 3.81 -3.71 -7.46
N VAL A 81 2.80 -4.01 -8.30
CA VAL A 81 2.29 -5.38 -8.45
C VAL A 81 3.37 -6.36 -8.92
N ILE A 82 4.13 -6.00 -9.96
CA ILE A 82 5.21 -6.84 -10.49
C ILE A 82 6.26 -7.12 -9.41
N SER A 83 6.66 -6.08 -8.69
CA SER A 83 7.63 -6.20 -7.61
C SER A 83 7.10 -7.06 -6.45
N LEU A 84 5.80 -6.96 -6.12
CA LEU A 84 5.18 -7.68 -5.03
C LEU A 84 5.12 -9.19 -5.31
N VAL A 85 4.72 -9.59 -6.53
CA VAL A 85 4.62 -11.02 -6.89
C VAL A 85 5.98 -11.72 -6.74
N SER A 86 7.09 -11.02 -6.94
CA SER A 86 8.44 -11.59 -6.74
C SER A 86 8.80 -11.90 -5.28
N LYS A 87 7.97 -11.48 -4.32
CA LYS A 87 8.24 -11.54 -2.86
C LYS A 87 7.21 -12.36 -2.07
N ILE A 88 6.20 -12.91 -2.74
CA ILE A 88 5.16 -13.74 -2.10
C ILE A 88 5.76 -15.08 -1.64
N VAL A 89 5.23 -15.63 -0.55
CA VAL A 89 5.62 -16.95 0.02
C VAL A 89 4.88 -18.08 -0.69
#